data_AF-A0A9Q9ZE13-F1
#
_entry.id   AF-A0A9Q9ZE13-F1
#
_cell.length_a   1.000
_cell.length_b   1.000
_cell.length_c   1.000
_cell.angle_alpha   90.00
_cell.angle_beta   90.00
_cell.angle_gamma   90.00
#
_symmetry.space_group_name_H-M   'P 1'
#
loop_
_entity.id
_entity.type
_entity.pdbx_description
1 polymer ?
#
loop_
_entity_poly.entity_id
_entity_poly.type
_entity_poly.pdbx_seq_one_letter_code
_entity_poly.pdbx_strand_id
1 'polypeptide(L)'
;MAADINEGSVPSYYREVHQAICSRTDERVPISVFQRVLSRTSLSITVQNQIAEHVNSGDGFISKVSLYKGLALIALAQQGKPPSPKLLENFIQEFPKPQLGEPKELQSLKMQTVQESPLNLSLTLGELLKKDTIKVELIPEKKGLFLKHVEYQVTTKRFAVSVYRRYNDFDVFHELLLQRYAYRVVPALPPKRALKGVLTSMSEREFIEGRRRALDRFLNLVARHPVFSEDELVKTFLTFSGSDVQTKLRDACKKLGDEFMTCKYATHAKDYLPADIQSQFSSSRELIKNIHSSLQKLRDRAERMAERSKENATDLLMFGKELSSLGSDESPVPILASCKSPWAALRRSVKGLSVEFSLLSEKAAQQGRREEDDVVEKLNLFLDLLQSYRDLCERHEKGVLHEHQRALQKYGVMKRQMLSATVQPKEQVSVEQLESRIVQQENAIQAMELRNYFSLFCLHQESQLIFTYLPITSHILGAFVNSQVQGHKEMGEVWQDLHSKLKSLFGDGNGQSPPLSPK
;
A
#
# COMPACT_ATOMS: atom_id res chain seq x y z
N MET A 1 -2.27 -25.78 30.05
CA MET A 1 -2.07 -25.23 31.41
C MET A 1 -0.58 -25.01 31.56
N ALA A 2 -0.11 -23.76 31.54
CA ALA A 2 1.31 -23.45 31.59
C ALA A 2 1.80 -23.60 33.02
N ALA A 3 2.92 -24.30 33.22
CA ALA A 3 3.57 -24.42 34.52
C ALA A 3 3.92 -23.01 35.05
N ASP A 4 3.29 -22.58 36.14
CA ASP A 4 3.56 -21.27 36.73
C ASP A 4 4.75 -21.38 37.69
N ILE A 5 5.85 -20.72 37.34
CA ILE A 5 6.99 -20.56 38.24
C ILE A 5 6.54 -19.64 39.37
N ASN A 6 6.62 -20.12 40.62
CA ASN A 6 6.34 -19.31 41.79
C ASN A 6 7.46 -18.26 41.99
N GLU A 7 7.13 -16.97 42.04
CA GLU A 7 8.12 -15.89 42.18
C GLU A 7 8.96 -15.99 43.47
N GLY A 8 8.46 -16.72 44.48
CA GLY A 8 9.17 -16.99 45.73
C GLY A 8 10.34 -17.98 45.59
N SER A 9 10.36 -18.83 44.57
CA SER A 9 11.35 -19.92 44.42
C SER A 9 12.49 -19.64 43.44
N VAL A 10 12.51 -18.46 42.82
CA VAL A 10 13.58 -18.07 41.87
C VAL A 10 14.78 -17.41 42.59
N PRO A 11 16.02 -17.68 42.15
CA PRO A 11 17.22 -17.04 42.69
C PRO A 11 17.14 -15.50 42.68
N SER A 12 17.79 -14.84 43.65
CA SER A 12 17.83 -13.36 43.71
C SER A 12 18.34 -12.74 42.41
N TYR A 13 19.30 -13.42 41.77
CA TYR A 13 19.86 -13.06 40.49
C TYR A 13 18.82 -12.86 39.38
N TYR A 14 17.72 -13.63 39.37
CA TYR A 14 16.68 -13.51 38.35
C TYR A 14 15.90 -12.20 38.53
N ARG A 15 15.65 -11.83 39.79
CA ARG A 15 15.01 -10.56 40.16
C ARG A 15 15.91 -9.37 39.82
N GLU A 16 17.21 -9.50 40.08
CA GLU A 16 18.21 -8.49 39.72
C GLU A 16 18.31 -8.30 38.19
N VAL A 17 18.28 -9.38 37.42
CA VAL A 17 18.25 -9.31 35.94
C VAL A 17 16.95 -8.66 35.46
N HIS A 18 15.79 -9.04 36.01
CA HIS A 18 14.51 -8.40 35.68
C HIS A 18 14.54 -6.89 35.95
N GLN A 19 14.98 -6.46 37.13
CA GLN A 19 15.16 -5.04 37.44
C GLN A 19 16.16 -4.35 36.51
N ALA A 20 17.23 -5.04 36.12
CA ALA A 20 18.23 -4.52 35.22
C ALA A 20 17.74 -4.30 33.78
N ILE A 21 16.75 -5.07 33.30
CA ILE A 21 16.26 -5.00 31.90
C ILE A 21 14.83 -4.47 31.73
N CYS A 22 14.05 -4.37 32.82
CA CYS A 22 12.68 -3.87 32.84
C CYS A 22 12.60 -2.33 32.84
N SER A 23 11.59 -1.77 32.16
CA SER A 23 11.38 -0.31 32.09
C SER A 23 10.95 0.26 33.45
N ARG A 24 11.18 1.56 33.71
CA ARG A 24 10.79 2.19 34.98
C ARG A 24 9.25 2.34 35.15
N THR A 25 8.48 2.14 34.07
CA THR A 25 7.05 2.45 34.01
C THR A 25 6.17 1.23 33.70
N ASP A 26 6.76 0.14 33.19
CA ASP A 26 6.06 -1.11 32.84
C ASP A 26 6.93 -2.30 33.26
N GLU A 27 6.34 -3.22 34.05
CA GLU A 27 6.99 -4.43 34.57
C GLU A 27 7.34 -5.46 33.48
N ARG A 28 6.81 -5.29 32.26
CA ARG A 28 7.08 -6.15 31.11
C ARG A 28 8.40 -5.80 30.44
N VAL A 29 9.01 -6.80 29.80
CA VAL A 29 10.29 -6.66 29.09
C VAL A 29 10.03 -6.78 27.59
N PRO A 30 10.46 -5.84 26.74
CA PRO A 30 10.33 -5.99 25.29
C PRO A 30 11.04 -7.25 24.79
N ILE A 31 10.44 -7.96 23.83
CA ILE A 31 11.03 -9.20 23.29
C ILE A 31 12.43 -8.97 22.70
N SER A 32 12.65 -7.80 22.12
CA SER A 32 13.94 -7.38 21.56
C SER A 32 15.03 -7.25 22.61
N VAL A 33 14.70 -6.86 23.85
CA VAL A 33 15.66 -6.79 24.96
C VAL A 33 16.04 -8.21 25.40
N PHE A 34 15.06 -9.11 25.50
CA PHE A 34 15.33 -10.51 25.84
C PHE A 34 16.16 -11.24 24.78
N GLN A 35 15.91 -10.98 23.48
CA GLN A 35 16.74 -11.50 22.39
C GLN A 35 18.21 -11.07 22.52
N ARG A 36 18.49 -9.85 23.00
CA ARG A 36 19.87 -9.41 23.27
C ARG A 36 20.49 -10.07 24.49
N VAL A 37 19.68 -10.40 25.49
CA VAL A 37 20.14 -11.21 26.63
C VAL A 37 20.54 -12.61 26.12
N LEU A 38 19.75 -13.21 25.22
CA LEU A 38 20.09 -14.49 24.57
C LEU A 38 21.35 -14.40 23.74
N SER A 39 21.55 -13.32 22.97
CA SER A 39 22.75 -13.16 22.13
C SER A 39 24.04 -12.96 22.93
N ARG A 40 23.96 -12.63 24.22
CA ARG A 40 25.12 -12.60 25.13
C ARG A 40 25.51 -13.98 25.65
N THR A 41 24.67 -14.99 25.48
CA THR A 41 24.98 -16.36 25.89
C THR A 41 25.91 -17.03 24.89
N SER A 42 26.72 -17.99 25.36
CA SER A 42 27.54 -18.86 24.52
C SER A 42 26.75 -20.00 23.83
N LEU A 43 25.41 -19.89 23.80
CA LEU A 43 24.53 -20.92 23.22
C LEU A 43 24.44 -20.78 21.69
N SER A 44 24.19 -21.89 20.99
CA SER A 44 24.00 -21.85 19.53
C SER A 44 22.69 -21.14 19.14
N ILE A 45 22.64 -20.55 17.94
CA ILE A 45 21.48 -19.82 17.41
C ILE A 45 20.21 -20.70 17.44
N THR A 46 20.33 -22.00 17.14
CA THR A 46 19.22 -22.96 17.20
C THR A 46 18.62 -23.07 18.60
N VAL A 47 19.46 -23.13 19.63
CA VAL A 47 19.03 -23.22 21.03
C VAL A 47 18.44 -21.88 21.50
N GLN A 48 19.01 -20.75 21.07
CA GLN A 48 18.48 -19.42 21.36
C GLN A 48 17.06 -19.24 20.78
N ASN A 49 16.82 -19.69 19.54
CA ASN A 49 15.50 -19.63 18.92
C ASN A 49 14.46 -20.51 19.64
N GLN A 50 14.84 -21.72 20.05
CA GLN A 50 13.98 -22.61 20.85
C GLN A 50 13.57 -21.97 22.18
N ILE A 51 14.51 -21.33 22.87
CA ILE A 51 14.21 -20.61 24.13
C ILE A 51 13.31 -19.40 23.87
N ALA A 52 13.53 -18.66 22.79
CA ALA A 52 12.70 -17.51 22.43
C ALA A 52 11.25 -17.91 22.11
N GLU A 53 11.03 -19.03 21.41
CA GLU A 53 9.69 -19.57 21.13
C GLU A 53 8.92 -19.93 22.40
N HIS A 54 9.60 -20.47 23.42
CA HIS A 54 8.97 -20.83 24.69
C HIS A 54 8.58 -19.63 25.58
N VAL A 55 9.09 -18.44 25.26
CA VAL A 55 8.91 -17.21 26.06
C VAL A 55 8.04 -16.18 25.33
N ASN A 56 7.91 -16.28 24.00
CA ASN A 56 7.16 -15.35 23.17
C ASN A 56 5.64 -15.49 23.39
N SER A 57 4.97 -14.39 23.72
CA SER A 57 3.52 -14.33 23.94
C SER A 57 2.74 -13.70 22.79
N GLY A 58 3.38 -13.37 21.66
CA GLY A 58 2.74 -12.79 20.46
C GLY A 58 2.60 -11.26 20.48
N ASP A 59 2.52 -10.64 21.66
CA ASP A 59 2.27 -9.20 21.82
C ASP A 59 3.55 -8.33 21.80
N GLY A 60 4.72 -8.88 21.44
CA GLY A 60 6.00 -8.16 21.40
C GLY A 60 6.63 -7.85 22.77
N PHE A 61 5.96 -8.21 23.87
CA PHE A 61 6.45 -8.08 25.24
C PHE A 61 6.45 -9.43 25.96
N ILE A 62 7.34 -9.56 26.94
CA ILE A 62 7.51 -10.75 27.79
C ILE A 62 7.13 -10.38 29.21
N SER A 63 6.26 -11.19 29.82
CA SER A 63 5.89 -11.05 31.23
C SER A 63 7.06 -11.42 32.15
N LYS A 64 7.05 -10.92 33.39
CA LYS A 64 8.05 -11.25 34.41
C LYS A 64 8.22 -12.76 34.62
N VAL A 65 7.11 -13.50 34.65
CA VAL A 65 7.10 -14.97 34.78
C VAL A 65 7.73 -15.65 33.55
N SER A 66 7.39 -15.20 32.34
CA SER A 66 7.97 -15.72 31.11
C SER A 66 9.48 -15.41 31.00
N LEU A 67 9.93 -14.27 31.52
CA LEU A 67 11.36 -13.96 31.61
C LEU A 67 12.08 -14.95 32.54
N TYR A 68 11.53 -15.25 33.71
CA TYR A 68 12.12 -16.23 34.64
C TYR A 68 12.20 -17.63 34.03
N LYS A 69 11.16 -18.03 33.27
CA LYS A 69 11.19 -19.26 32.46
C LYS A 69 12.36 -19.23 31.47
N GLY A 70 12.52 -18.13 30.75
CA GLY A 70 13.63 -17.91 29.82
C GLY A 70 15.00 -18.04 30.50
N LEU A 71 15.21 -17.39 31.64
CA LEU A 71 16.48 -17.45 32.39
C LEU A 71 16.80 -18.86 32.89
N ALA A 72 15.80 -19.61 33.35
CA ALA A 72 15.97 -21.00 33.75
C ALA A 72 16.34 -21.90 32.57
N LEU A 73 15.68 -21.72 31.42
CA LEU A 73 16.01 -22.47 30.21
C LEU A 73 17.42 -22.14 29.69
N ILE A 74 17.86 -20.88 29.78
CA ILE A 74 19.25 -20.49 29.44
C ILE A 74 20.24 -21.23 30.34
N ALA A 75 19.99 -21.23 31.65
CA ALA A 75 20.88 -21.89 32.61
C ALA A 75 20.95 -23.41 32.38
N LEU A 76 19.82 -24.05 32.08
CA LEU A 76 19.77 -25.48 31.75
C LEU A 76 20.50 -25.79 30.43
N ALA A 77 20.33 -24.94 29.42
CA ALA A 77 21.02 -25.07 28.14
C ALA A 77 22.54 -24.93 28.28
N GLN A 78 23.00 -24.01 29.15
CA GLN A 78 24.43 -23.85 29.46
C GLN A 78 25.02 -25.07 30.17
N GLN A 79 24.20 -25.86 30.86
CA GLN A 79 24.59 -27.14 31.47
C GLN A 79 24.50 -28.33 30.49
N GLY A 80 24.22 -28.08 29.21
CA GLY A 80 24.11 -29.12 28.17
C GLY A 80 22.77 -29.85 28.13
N LYS A 81 21.73 -29.37 28.84
CA LYS A 81 20.38 -29.95 28.78
C LYS A 81 19.56 -29.29 27.67
N PRO A 82 18.67 -30.02 26.97
CA PRO A 82 17.83 -29.42 25.95
C PRO A 82 16.84 -28.42 26.58
N PRO A 83 16.60 -27.24 25.97
CA PRO A 83 15.67 -26.25 26.50
C PRO A 83 14.23 -26.77 26.35
N SER A 84 13.67 -27.35 27.40
CA SER A 84 12.31 -27.85 27.42
C SER A 84 11.56 -27.32 28.65
N PRO A 85 10.40 -26.67 28.48
CA PRO A 85 9.58 -26.19 29.60
C PRO A 85 9.18 -27.30 30.59
N LYS A 86 9.07 -28.55 30.12
CA LYS A 86 8.75 -29.71 30.96
C LYS A 86 9.83 -30.01 32.01
N LEU A 87 11.07 -29.57 31.80
CA LEU A 87 12.14 -29.71 32.78
C LEU A 87 11.96 -28.77 33.98
N LEU A 88 11.14 -27.73 33.83
CA LEU A 88 10.84 -26.77 34.89
C LEU A 88 9.71 -27.24 35.81
N GLU A 89 8.86 -28.18 35.35
CA GLU A 89 7.70 -28.69 36.08
C GLU A 89 8.07 -29.55 37.30
N ASN A 90 9.25 -30.19 37.29
CA ASN A 90 9.72 -31.13 38.32
C ASN A 90 10.92 -30.61 39.11
N PHE A 91 11.20 -29.30 39.09
CA PHE A 91 12.37 -28.73 39.74
C PHE A 91 12.11 -28.51 41.24
N ILE A 92 12.62 -29.41 42.09
CA ILE A 92 12.47 -29.40 43.56
C ILE A 92 13.60 -28.60 44.25
N GLN A 93 14.72 -28.38 43.54
CA GLN A 93 15.89 -27.63 44.01
C GLN A 93 15.85 -26.17 43.53
N GLU A 94 16.72 -25.31 44.07
CA GLU A 94 16.85 -23.93 43.61
C GLU A 94 17.24 -23.87 42.12
N PHE A 95 16.61 -22.98 41.34
CA PHE A 95 16.87 -22.89 39.90
C PHE A 95 18.33 -22.51 39.60
N PRO A 96 18.93 -23.07 38.54
CA PRO A 96 20.33 -22.80 38.23
C PRO A 96 20.57 -21.35 37.78
N LYS A 97 21.71 -20.79 38.15
CA LYS A 97 22.12 -19.44 37.76
C LYS A 97 22.67 -19.44 36.31
N PRO A 98 22.10 -18.64 35.38
CA PRO A 98 22.65 -18.52 34.04
C PRO A 98 23.92 -17.65 34.06
N GLN A 99 24.88 -18.00 33.22
CA GLN A 99 26.12 -17.25 32.99
C GLN A 99 25.82 -16.05 32.07
N LEU A 100 25.39 -14.92 32.65
CA LEU A 100 25.04 -13.68 31.92
C LEU A 100 25.87 -12.45 32.34
N GLY A 101 26.87 -12.61 33.21
CA GLY A 101 27.68 -11.51 33.75
C GLY A 101 27.05 -10.82 34.97
N GLU A 102 27.47 -9.60 35.29
CA GLU A 102 26.85 -8.82 36.36
C GLU A 102 25.55 -8.13 35.88
N PRO A 103 24.46 -8.11 36.69
CA PRO A 103 23.20 -7.48 36.28
C PRO A 103 23.33 -5.99 35.91
N LYS A 104 24.30 -5.28 36.50
CA LYS A 104 24.59 -3.88 36.16
C LYS A 104 24.99 -3.70 34.69
N GLU A 105 25.68 -4.65 34.09
CA GLU A 105 26.09 -4.60 32.68
C GLU A 105 24.89 -4.76 31.72
N LEU A 106 23.85 -5.49 32.15
CA LEU A 106 22.64 -5.70 31.38
C LEU A 106 21.77 -4.43 31.29
N GLN A 107 22.01 -3.43 32.13
CA GLN A 107 21.32 -2.14 32.03
C GLN A 107 21.63 -1.42 30.70
N SER A 108 22.81 -1.64 30.13
CA SER A 108 23.19 -1.10 28.81
C SER A 108 22.30 -1.64 27.68
N LEU A 109 21.71 -2.82 27.85
CA LEU A 109 20.78 -3.43 26.90
C LEU A 109 19.43 -2.71 26.85
N LYS A 110 19.10 -1.86 27.83
CA LYS A 110 17.93 -0.96 27.80
C LYS A 110 18.12 0.19 26.80
N MET A 111 19.35 0.71 26.70
CA MET A 111 19.66 1.94 25.97
C MET A 111 20.27 1.71 24.59
N GLN A 112 20.64 0.48 24.24
CA GLN A 112 20.81 0.13 22.84
C GLN A 112 19.43 0.24 22.20
N THR A 113 19.15 1.33 21.49
CA THR A 113 18.15 1.31 20.42
C THR A 113 18.44 0.04 19.62
N VAL A 114 17.41 -0.75 19.29
CA VAL A 114 17.57 -1.81 18.29
C VAL A 114 18.26 -1.08 17.14
N GLN A 115 19.49 -1.46 16.80
CA GLN A 115 20.05 -0.99 15.55
C GLN A 115 19.24 -1.77 14.52
N GLU A 116 18.00 -1.29 14.29
CA GLU A 116 17.08 -1.86 13.33
C GLU A 116 17.90 -1.92 12.06
N SER A 117 18.07 -3.14 11.53
CA SER A 117 18.81 -3.32 10.30
C SER A 117 18.28 -2.28 9.33
N PRO A 118 19.14 -1.46 8.69
CA PRO A 118 18.67 -0.43 7.78
C PRO A 118 17.86 -1.03 6.62
N LEU A 119 17.96 -2.34 6.41
CA LEU A 119 17.18 -3.12 5.47
C LEU A 119 15.68 -3.25 5.83
N ASN A 120 15.32 -3.18 7.12
CA ASN A 120 13.95 -3.40 7.60
C ASN A 120 13.16 -2.10 7.74
N LEU A 121 11.93 -2.10 7.23
CA LEU A 121 10.93 -1.06 7.40
C LEU A 121 9.97 -1.44 8.53
N SER A 122 10.21 -0.90 9.72
CA SER A 122 9.32 -1.05 10.88
C SER A 122 8.13 -0.09 10.79
N LEU A 123 7.34 -0.16 9.71
CA LEU A 123 6.18 0.71 9.48
C LEU A 123 4.90 -0.08 9.30
N THR A 124 3.81 0.44 9.86
CA THR A 124 2.45 -0.06 9.71
C THR A 124 1.68 0.74 8.65
N LEU A 125 0.63 0.14 8.09
CA LEU A 125 -0.27 0.84 7.15
C LEU A 125 -0.81 2.14 7.77
N GLY A 126 -1.20 2.11 9.04
CA GLY A 126 -1.74 3.28 9.74
C GLY A 126 -0.76 4.44 9.83
N GLU A 127 0.53 4.16 10.02
CA GLU A 127 1.59 5.19 10.05
C GLU A 127 1.82 5.79 8.66
N LEU A 128 1.83 4.97 7.62
CA LEU A 128 1.97 5.44 6.23
C LEU A 128 0.81 6.35 5.83
N LEU A 129 -0.42 5.96 6.15
CA LEU A 129 -1.61 6.77 5.84
C LEU A 129 -1.65 8.10 6.60
N LYS A 130 -1.04 8.16 7.79
CA LYS A 130 -0.94 9.37 8.62
C LYS A 130 0.10 10.38 8.12
N LYS A 131 1.06 9.97 7.27
CA LYS A 131 2.14 10.85 6.78
C LYS A 131 1.60 12.09 6.06
N ASP A 132 0.68 11.89 5.12
CA ASP A 132 -0.03 12.98 4.47
C ASP A 132 -1.35 12.47 3.86
N THR A 133 -2.26 13.40 3.59
CA THR A 133 -3.42 13.19 2.75
C THR A 133 -3.49 14.35 1.79
N ILE A 134 -3.42 14.03 0.50
CA ILE A 134 -3.49 15.01 -0.57
C ILE A 134 -4.87 14.93 -1.21
N LYS A 135 -5.43 16.10 -1.56
CA LYS A 135 -6.65 16.23 -2.34
C LYS A 135 -6.33 16.99 -3.62
N VAL A 136 -6.69 16.41 -4.77
CA VAL A 136 -6.54 17.04 -6.09
C VAL A 136 -7.91 17.38 -6.64
N GLU A 137 -8.18 18.66 -6.86
CA GLU A 137 -9.46 19.17 -7.35
C GLU A 137 -9.28 19.87 -8.70
N LEU A 138 -10.28 19.73 -9.57
CA LEU A 138 -10.32 20.44 -10.85
C LEU A 138 -10.74 21.89 -10.59
N ILE A 139 -9.97 22.86 -11.10
CA ILE A 139 -10.41 24.25 -11.07
C ILE A 139 -11.41 24.48 -12.21
N PRO A 140 -12.66 24.87 -11.91
CA PRO A 140 -13.63 25.17 -12.96
C PRO A 140 -13.19 26.39 -13.76
N GLU A 141 -13.29 26.31 -15.09
CA GLU A 141 -13.05 27.44 -15.97
C GLU A 141 -14.00 28.58 -15.59
N LYS A 142 -13.46 29.71 -15.10
CA LYS A 142 -14.27 30.88 -14.81
C LYS A 142 -14.79 31.43 -16.15
N LYS A 143 -16.12 31.61 -16.26
CA LYS A 143 -16.76 32.25 -17.42
C LYS A 143 -16.02 33.55 -17.77
N GLY A 144 -15.38 33.60 -18.95
CA GLY A 144 -14.67 34.78 -19.45
C GLY A 144 -13.12 34.73 -19.39
N LEU A 145 -12.52 33.77 -18.68
CA LEU A 145 -11.08 33.48 -18.80
C LEU A 145 -10.86 32.18 -19.57
N PHE A 146 -10.34 32.27 -20.78
CA PHE A 146 -9.87 31.11 -21.54
C PHE A 146 -8.60 30.56 -20.87
N LEU A 147 -8.73 29.55 -20.00
CA LEU A 147 -7.58 28.80 -19.52
C LEU A 147 -7.05 27.95 -20.68
N LYS A 148 -5.83 28.24 -21.14
CA LYS A 148 -5.17 27.50 -22.22
C LYS A 148 -4.93 26.02 -21.86
N HIS A 149 -4.92 25.69 -20.57
CA HIS A 149 -4.66 24.37 -20.03
C HIS A 149 -5.51 24.10 -18.79
N VAL A 150 -5.87 22.82 -18.59
CA VAL A 150 -6.51 22.35 -17.36
C VAL A 150 -5.57 22.51 -16.16
N GLU A 151 -6.06 23.14 -15.11
CA GLU A 151 -5.33 23.37 -13.86
C GLU A 151 -5.99 22.62 -12.70
N TYR A 152 -5.15 22.12 -11.80
CA TYR A 152 -5.52 21.33 -10.63
C TYR A 152 -5.12 22.08 -9.36
N GLN A 153 -6.03 22.15 -8.41
CA GLN A 153 -5.72 22.57 -7.04
C GLN A 153 -5.25 21.34 -6.26
N VAL A 154 -4.01 21.37 -5.80
CA VAL A 154 -3.40 20.33 -4.97
C VAL A 154 -3.37 20.85 -3.54
N THR A 155 -4.08 20.18 -2.64
CA THR A 155 -4.13 20.53 -1.21
C THR A 155 -3.50 19.43 -0.38
N THR A 156 -2.48 19.78 0.41
CA THR A 156 -1.78 18.88 1.35
C THR A 156 -2.27 19.14 2.76
N LYS A 157 -2.66 18.09 3.49
CA LYS A 157 -3.04 18.21 4.90
C LYS A 157 -1.82 18.41 5.80
N ARG A 158 -0.68 17.74 5.51
CA ARG A 158 0.56 17.85 6.30
C ARG A 158 1.07 19.29 6.38
N PHE A 159 1.03 20.02 5.27
CA PHE A 159 1.53 21.40 5.21
C PHE A 159 0.44 22.46 5.33
N ALA A 160 -0.84 22.08 5.33
CA ALA A 160 -1.99 22.99 5.36
C ALA A 160 -1.93 24.08 4.26
N VAL A 161 -1.47 23.71 3.07
CA VAL A 161 -1.29 24.60 1.92
C VAL A 161 -2.00 24.02 0.70
N SER A 162 -2.51 24.92 -0.14
CA SER A 162 -2.98 24.60 -1.50
C SER A 162 -2.10 25.29 -2.53
N VAL A 163 -1.74 24.55 -3.58
CA VAL A 163 -1.00 25.07 -4.73
C VAL A 163 -1.71 24.69 -6.03
N TYR A 164 -1.44 25.47 -7.08
CA TYR A 164 -1.99 25.21 -8.41
C TYR A 164 -0.94 24.53 -9.30
N ARG A 165 -1.36 23.48 -9.99
CA ARG A 165 -0.50 22.67 -10.87
C ARG A 165 -1.24 22.34 -12.15
N ARG A 166 -0.56 22.40 -13.29
CA ARG A 166 -1.06 21.80 -14.54
C ARG A 166 -0.44 20.42 -14.73
N TYR A 167 -1.06 19.59 -15.57
CA TYR A 167 -0.58 18.23 -15.85
C TYR A 167 0.92 18.19 -16.25
N ASN A 168 1.39 19.16 -17.03
CA ASN A 168 2.81 19.22 -17.44
C ASN A 168 3.77 19.45 -16.26
N ASP A 169 3.32 20.00 -15.14
CA ASP A 169 4.14 20.13 -13.93
C ASP A 169 4.29 18.77 -13.24
N PHE A 170 3.23 17.96 -13.22
CA PHE A 170 3.30 16.57 -12.74
C PHE A 170 4.24 15.73 -13.60
N ASP A 171 4.18 15.90 -14.91
CA ASP A 171 5.06 15.19 -15.86
C ASP A 171 6.54 15.44 -15.56
N VAL A 172 6.93 16.71 -15.43
CA VAL A 172 8.29 17.09 -15.04
C VAL A 172 8.64 16.56 -13.64
N PHE A 173 7.73 16.65 -12.68
CA PHE A 173 7.96 16.15 -11.33
C PHE A 173 8.19 14.63 -11.30
N HIS A 174 7.42 13.87 -12.07
CA HIS A 174 7.57 12.41 -12.21
C HIS A 174 8.90 12.04 -12.88
N GLU A 175 9.30 12.73 -13.94
CA GLU A 175 10.62 12.55 -14.56
C GLU A 175 11.76 12.76 -13.56
N LEU A 176 11.68 13.83 -12.76
CA LEU A 176 12.69 14.14 -11.74
C LEU A 176 12.68 13.13 -10.58
N LEU A 177 11.51 12.61 -10.18
CA LEU A 177 11.41 11.51 -9.21
C LEU A 177 12.10 10.26 -9.74
N LEU A 178 11.88 9.87 -11.00
CA LEU A 178 12.54 8.71 -11.61
C LEU A 178 14.06 8.90 -11.73
N GLN A 179 14.51 10.11 -12.05
CA GLN A 179 15.93 10.45 -12.12
C GLN A 179 16.59 10.37 -10.74
N ARG A 180 15.92 10.87 -9.70
CA ARG A 180 16.44 10.88 -8.33
C ARG A 180 16.38 9.50 -7.67
N TYR A 181 15.32 8.75 -7.92
CA TYR A 181 14.99 7.49 -7.26
C TYR A 181 14.86 6.33 -8.24
N ALA A 182 15.98 5.98 -8.87
CA ALA A 182 16.05 4.91 -9.86
C ALA A 182 15.65 3.53 -9.31
N TYR A 183 15.74 3.31 -7.98
CA TYR A 183 15.53 2.02 -7.33
C TYR A 183 14.33 1.99 -6.35
N ARG A 184 13.43 2.98 -6.41
CA ARG A 184 12.24 3.09 -5.55
C ARG A 184 10.94 2.93 -6.32
N VAL A 185 9.83 2.61 -5.66
CA VAL A 185 8.51 2.49 -6.31
C VAL A 185 7.96 3.89 -6.61
N VAL A 186 8.16 4.37 -7.84
CA VAL A 186 7.63 5.65 -8.32
C VAL A 186 6.32 5.40 -9.07
N PRO A 187 5.18 5.97 -8.61
CA PRO A 187 3.89 5.76 -9.25
C PRO A 187 3.80 6.33 -10.66
N ALA A 188 3.17 5.59 -11.58
CA ALA A 188 2.97 6.05 -12.95
C ALA A 188 1.95 7.21 -13.02
N LEU A 189 2.14 8.11 -13.97
CA LEU A 189 1.16 9.15 -14.28
C LEU A 189 0.06 8.63 -15.23
N PRO A 190 -1.18 9.17 -15.15
CA PRO A 190 -2.19 8.90 -16.15
C PRO A 190 -1.73 9.37 -17.53
N PRO A 191 -2.15 8.74 -18.63
CA PRO A 191 -1.61 9.00 -19.95
C PRO A 191 -1.80 10.45 -20.43
N LYS A 192 -0.81 10.94 -21.18
CA LYS A 192 -0.96 12.11 -22.06
C LYS A 192 -2.03 11.75 -23.09
N ARG A 193 -3.00 12.65 -23.31
CA ARG A 193 -4.08 12.41 -24.28
C ARG A 193 -3.42 12.15 -25.63
N ALA A 194 -3.55 10.93 -26.17
CA ALA A 194 -3.04 10.63 -27.49
C ALA A 194 -3.89 11.41 -28.50
N LEU A 195 -3.31 12.46 -29.07
CA LEU A 195 -3.91 13.26 -30.14
C LEU A 195 -3.76 12.50 -31.48
N LYS A 196 -4.36 11.31 -31.58
CA LYS A 196 -4.66 10.61 -32.84
C LYS A 196 -5.30 9.24 -32.58
N GLY A 197 -6.58 9.10 -32.94
CA GLY A 197 -7.03 7.92 -33.69
C GLY A 197 -7.39 6.64 -32.95
N VAL A 198 -7.61 6.63 -31.62
CA VAL A 198 -8.12 5.41 -30.94
C VAL A 198 -9.40 5.71 -30.14
N LEU A 199 -10.53 5.38 -30.77
CA LEU A 199 -11.64 4.57 -30.24
C LEU A 199 -11.74 4.46 -28.70
N THR A 200 -12.00 5.56 -28.01
CA THR A 200 -12.61 5.48 -26.67
C THR A 200 -13.85 6.36 -26.70
N SER A 201 -15.01 5.77 -26.40
CA SER A 201 -16.31 6.43 -26.29
C SER A 201 -16.39 7.41 -25.10
N MET A 202 -15.26 7.76 -24.48
CA MET A 202 -15.21 8.55 -23.26
C MET A 202 -15.33 10.04 -23.57
N SER A 203 -16.23 10.70 -22.84
CA SER A 203 -16.39 12.15 -22.96
C SER A 203 -15.14 12.90 -22.44
N GLU A 204 -14.93 14.13 -22.90
CA GLU A 204 -13.83 14.97 -22.41
C GLU A 204 -13.91 15.20 -20.88
N ARG A 205 -15.14 15.29 -20.35
CA ARG A 205 -15.39 15.41 -18.91
C ARG A 205 -14.92 14.16 -18.16
N GLU A 206 -15.27 12.97 -18.64
CA GLU A 206 -14.83 11.70 -18.03
C GLU A 206 -13.32 11.54 -18.09
N PHE A 207 -12.69 11.94 -19.20
CA PHE A 207 -11.24 11.90 -19.33
C PHE A 207 -10.55 12.82 -18.31
N ILE A 208 -11.03 14.06 -18.14
CA ILE A 208 -10.46 15.03 -17.20
C ILE A 208 -10.64 14.54 -15.75
N GLU A 209 -11.82 14.01 -15.41
CA GLU A 209 -12.09 13.48 -14.07
C GLU A 209 -11.27 12.21 -13.78
N GLY A 210 -11.19 11.27 -14.71
CA GLY A 210 -10.35 10.07 -14.57
C GLY A 210 -8.88 10.42 -14.37
N ARG A 211 -8.39 11.43 -15.08
CA ARG A 211 -7.04 11.99 -14.86
C ARG A 211 -6.90 12.61 -13.48
N ARG A 212 -7.85 13.43 -13.03
CA ARG A 212 -7.83 14.06 -11.69
C ARG A 212 -7.71 13.00 -10.59
N ARG A 213 -8.52 11.94 -10.67
CA ARG A 213 -8.47 10.79 -9.74
C ARG A 213 -7.11 10.10 -9.75
N ALA A 214 -6.55 9.83 -10.92
CA ALA A 214 -5.23 9.23 -11.02
C ALA A 214 -4.11 10.13 -10.47
N LEU A 215 -4.18 11.45 -10.68
CA LEU A 215 -3.23 12.40 -10.08
C LEU A 215 -3.36 12.46 -8.55
N ASP A 216 -4.57 12.35 -8.02
CA ASP A 216 -4.83 12.25 -6.59
C ASP A 216 -4.18 11.01 -5.97
N ARG A 217 -4.37 9.84 -6.60
CA ARG A 217 -3.73 8.59 -6.17
C ARG A 217 -2.21 8.64 -6.29
N PHE A 218 -1.68 9.15 -7.41
CA PHE A 218 -0.25 9.36 -7.63
C PHE A 218 0.38 10.18 -6.47
N LEU A 219 -0.20 11.34 -6.15
CA LEU A 219 0.35 12.18 -5.09
C LEU A 219 0.22 11.56 -3.70
N ASN A 220 -0.90 10.89 -3.40
CA ASN A 220 -1.06 10.21 -2.12
C ASN A 220 -0.03 9.08 -1.95
N LEU A 221 0.28 8.31 -3.01
CA LEU A 221 1.35 7.30 -2.95
C LEU A 221 2.72 7.94 -2.74
N VAL A 222 3.04 9.02 -3.48
CA VAL A 222 4.32 9.73 -3.36
C VAL A 222 4.48 10.33 -1.96
N ALA A 223 3.50 11.07 -1.47
CA ALA A 223 3.60 11.79 -0.19
C ALA A 223 3.55 10.87 1.05
N ARG A 224 3.07 9.63 0.90
CA ARG A 224 3.08 8.61 1.95
C ARG A 224 4.29 7.68 1.89
N HIS A 225 5.06 7.73 0.80
CA HIS A 225 6.27 6.92 0.67
C HIS A 225 7.32 7.34 1.72
N PRO A 226 7.89 6.41 2.51
CA PRO A 226 8.80 6.74 3.60
C PRO A 226 9.98 7.62 3.19
N VAL A 227 10.56 7.34 2.02
CA VAL A 227 11.71 8.09 1.49
C VAL A 227 11.29 9.40 0.82
N PHE A 228 10.21 9.41 0.04
CA PHE A 228 9.85 10.60 -0.75
C PHE A 228 9.20 11.68 0.13
N SER A 229 8.45 11.26 1.16
CA SER A 229 7.72 12.17 2.06
C SER A 229 8.63 13.17 2.78
N GLU A 230 9.91 12.86 2.93
CA GLU A 230 10.90 13.73 3.58
C GLU A 230 11.81 14.45 2.58
N ASP A 231 11.61 14.24 1.27
CA ASP A 231 12.47 14.84 0.25
C ASP A 231 12.03 16.25 -0.13
N GLU A 232 13.01 17.15 -0.29
CA GLU A 232 12.76 18.55 -0.66
C GLU A 232 12.14 18.71 -2.05
N LEU A 233 12.33 17.76 -2.98
CA LEU A 233 11.67 17.77 -4.29
C LEU A 233 10.15 17.65 -4.12
N VAL A 234 9.67 16.71 -3.30
CA VAL A 234 8.25 16.49 -3.03
C VAL A 234 7.67 17.67 -2.27
N LYS A 235 8.34 18.13 -1.22
CA LYS A 235 7.92 19.30 -0.45
C LYS A 235 7.81 20.55 -1.31
N THR A 236 8.77 20.79 -2.20
CA THR A 236 8.73 21.91 -3.16
C THR A 236 7.52 21.79 -4.09
N PHE A 237 7.27 20.60 -4.65
CA PHE A 237 6.11 20.36 -5.51
C PHE A 237 4.77 20.62 -4.78
N LEU A 238 4.67 20.30 -3.49
CA LEU A 238 3.43 20.45 -2.73
C LEU A 238 3.20 21.84 -2.13
N THR A 239 4.26 22.63 -1.91
CA THR A 239 4.16 23.88 -1.13
C THR A 239 4.49 25.15 -1.91
N PHE A 240 5.23 25.06 -3.03
CA PHE A 240 5.67 26.24 -3.75
C PHE A 240 4.55 26.84 -4.62
N SER A 241 4.17 28.09 -4.37
CA SER A 241 3.09 28.77 -5.11
C SER A 241 3.54 29.55 -6.35
N GLY A 242 4.84 29.63 -6.63
CA GLY A 242 5.37 30.36 -7.79
C GLY A 242 5.11 29.66 -9.14
N SER A 243 5.06 30.44 -10.22
CA SER A 243 4.80 29.96 -11.59
C SER A 243 5.98 29.22 -12.22
N ASP A 244 7.18 29.35 -11.65
CA ASP A 244 8.45 28.76 -12.06
C ASP A 244 8.76 27.44 -11.36
N VAL A 245 7.74 26.73 -10.85
CA VAL A 245 7.90 25.47 -10.10
C VAL A 245 8.79 24.46 -10.81
N GLN A 246 8.68 24.33 -12.14
CA GLN A 246 9.48 23.38 -12.92
C GLN A 246 10.98 23.69 -12.87
N THR A 247 11.35 24.98 -12.92
CA THR A 247 12.75 25.42 -12.82
C THR A 247 13.28 25.10 -11.43
N LYS A 248 12.53 25.45 -10.40
CA LYS A 248 12.89 25.19 -9.00
C LYS A 248 13.10 23.70 -8.71
N LEU A 249 12.24 22.83 -9.25
CA LEU A 249 12.38 21.38 -9.12
C LEU A 249 13.66 20.86 -9.81
N ARG A 250 13.94 21.34 -11.03
CA ARG A 250 15.16 20.95 -11.77
C ARG A 250 16.42 21.36 -11.03
N ASP A 251 16.44 22.57 -10.47
CA ASP A 251 17.60 23.09 -9.75
C ASP A 251 17.85 22.32 -8.44
N ALA A 252 16.78 21.96 -7.71
CA ALA A 252 16.88 21.10 -6.54
C ALA A 252 17.45 19.72 -6.87
N CYS A 253 16.97 19.09 -7.95
CA CYS A 253 17.44 17.76 -8.38
C CYS A 253 18.90 17.78 -8.84
N LYS A 254 19.31 18.79 -9.63
CA LYS A 254 20.70 18.95 -10.10
C LYS A 254 21.70 19.06 -8.94
N LYS A 255 21.33 19.78 -7.89
CA LYS A 255 22.20 20.01 -6.73
C LYS A 255 22.44 18.75 -5.89
N LEU A 256 21.42 17.89 -5.77
CA LEU A 256 21.45 16.75 -4.85
C LEU A 256 21.91 15.44 -5.50
N GLY A 257 21.78 15.28 -6.81
CA GLY A 257 22.08 14.02 -7.49
C GLY A 257 21.06 12.91 -7.22
N ASP A 258 21.44 11.66 -7.52
CA ASP A 258 20.60 10.48 -7.29
C ASP A 258 20.65 9.99 -5.82
N GLU A 259 19.76 9.06 -5.48
CA GLU A 259 19.70 8.46 -4.14
C GLU A 259 20.99 7.71 -3.78
N PHE A 260 21.67 7.07 -4.75
CA PHE A 260 22.89 6.33 -4.48
C PHE A 260 24.00 7.26 -3.96
N MET A 261 24.09 8.48 -4.48
CA MET A 261 25.08 9.47 -4.04
C MET A 261 24.75 10.09 -2.67
N THR A 262 23.50 10.01 -2.22
CA THR A 262 23.02 10.70 -1.00
C THR A 262 22.72 9.75 0.16
N CYS A 263 22.46 8.48 -0.12
CA CYS A 263 22.14 7.48 0.90
C CYS A 263 23.41 6.95 1.57
N LYS A 264 23.50 7.12 2.89
CA LYS A 264 24.63 6.67 3.73
C LYS A 264 24.92 5.16 3.66
N TYR A 265 23.96 4.34 3.24
CA TYR A 265 24.12 2.89 3.17
C TYR A 265 24.48 2.39 1.77
N ALA A 266 24.49 3.25 0.76
CA ALA A 266 24.54 2.83 -0.64
C ALA A 266 25.82 2.06 -1.01
N THR A 267 26.98 2.56 -0.60
CA THR A 267 28.28 1.91 -0.85
C THR A 267 28.52 0.67 0.00
N HIS A 268 27.76 0.49 1.07
CA HIS A 268 27.86 -0.63 2.02
C HIS A 268 26.65 -1.57 1.94
N ALA A 269 25.80 -1.43 0.91
CA ALA A 269 24.56 -2.17 0.81
C ALA A 269 24.76 -3.69 0.90
N LYS A 270 25.87 -4.20 0.33
CA LYS A 270 26.27 -5.61 0.37
C LYS A 270 26.34 -6.16 1.79
N ASP A 271 26.79 -5.36 2.76
CA ASP A 271 27.04 -5.79 4.14
C ASP A 271 25.74 -6.04 4.91
N TYR A 272 24.63 -5.45 4.44
CA TYR A 272 23.31 -5.59 5.06
C TYR A 272 22.45 -6.66 4.38
N LEU A 273 22.81 -7.09 3.17
CA LEU A 273 22.01 -8.02 2.38
C LEU A 273 22.25 -9.47 2.80
N PRO A 274 21.18 -10.28 2.93
CA PRO A 274 21.33 -11.71 3.17
C PRO A 274 21.82 -12.43 1.90
N ALA A 275 22.47 -13.58 2.08
CA ALA A 275 23.07 -14.33 0.97
C ALA A 275 22.04 -14.84 -0.06
N ASP A 276 20.80 -15.04 0.36
CA ASP A 276 19.68 -15.53 -0.46
C ASP A 276 18.81 -14.39 -1.02
N ILE A 277 19.25 -13.13 -0.94
CA ILE A 277 18.46 -11.95 -1.35
C ILE A 277 17.89 -12.07 -2.77
N GLN A 278 18.64 -12.63 -3.71
CA GLN A 278 18.19 -12.80 -5.10
C GLN A 278 17.02 -13.79 -5.21
N SER A 279 17.03 -14.85 -4.38
CA SER A 279 15.93 -15.80 -4.29
C SER A 279 14.71 -15.15 -3.63
N GLN A 280 14.92 -14.39 -2.55
CA GLN A 280 13.84 -13.65 -1.89
C GLN A 280 13.19 -12.62 -2.82
N PHE A 281 13.99 -11.89 -3.61
CA PHE A 281 13.48 -10.98 -4.64
C PHE A 281 12.62 -11.74 -5.66
N SER A 282 13.12 -12.87 -6.17
CA SER A 282 12.39 -13.68 -7.17
C SER A 282 11.04 -14.17 -6.65
N SER A 283 11.01 -14.68 -5.42
CA SER A 283 9.78 -15.11 -4.73
C SER A 283 8.82 -13.96 -4.48
N SER A 284 9.32 -12.83 -3.98
CA SER A 284 8.52 -11.64 -3.68
C SER A 284 7.90 -11.07 -4.95
N ARG A 285 8.66 -11.01 -6.05
CA ARG A 285 8.19 -10.53 -7.35
C ARG A 285 7.05 -11.40 -7.89
N GLU A 286 7.18 -12.72 -7.85
CA GLU A 286 6.13 -13.61 -8.36
C GLU A 286 4.87 -13.53 -7.47
N LEU A 287 5.03 -13.47 -6.15
CA LEU A 287 3.91 -13.27 -5.23
C LEU A 287 3.16 -11.96 -5.51
N ILE A 288 3.88 -10.84 -5.59
CA ILE A 288 3.30 -9.52 -5.84
C ILE A 288 2.61 -9.46 -7.21
N LYS A 289 3.18 -10.10 -8.23
CA LYS A 289 2.55 -10.26 -9.56
C LYS A 289 1.23 -11.04 -9.49
N ASN A 290 1.18 -12.11 -8.71
CA ASN A 290 -0.05 -12.90 -8.51
C ASN A 290 -1.12 -12.11 -7.75
N ILE A 291 -0.71 -11.35 -6.73
CA ILE A 291 -1.59 -10.44 -5.99
C ILE A 291 -2.16 -9.37 -6.93
N HIS A 292 -1.33 -8.73 -7.74
CA HIS A 292 -1.75 -7.75 -8.74
C HIS A 292 -2.79 -8.33 -9.71
N SER A 293 -2.51 -9.49 -10.32
CA SER A 293 -3.44 -10.17 -11.24
C SER A 293 -4.80 -10.48 -10.59
N SER A 294 -4.79 -10.87 -9.31
CA SER A 294 -6.01 -11.21 -8.58
C SER A 294 -6.82 -9.97 -8.20
N LEU A 295 -6.16 -8.92 -7.71
CA LEU A 295 -6.81 -7.65 -7.37
C LEU A 295 -7.32 -6.91 -8.60
N GLN A 296 -6.64 -7.02 -9.74
CA GLN A 296 -7.11 -6.45 -11.00
C GLN A 296 -8.47 -7.04 -11.38
N LYS A 297 -8.60 -8.37 -11.32
CA LYS A 297 -9.88 -9.06 -11.57
C LYS A 297 -10.95 -8.60 -10.56
N LEU A 298 -10.59 -8.47 -9.28
CA LEU A 298 -11.52 -7.99 -8.26
C LEU A 298 -12.01 -6.56 -8.55
N ARG A 299 -11.10 -5.66 -8.93
CA ARG A 299 -11.42 -4.30 -9.34
C ARG A 299 -12.37 -4.29 -10.53
N ASP A 300 -12.12 -5.09 -11.57
CA ASP A 300 -12.98 -5.15 -12.76
C ASP A 300 -14.39 -5.66 -12.43
N ARG A 301 -14.53 -6.50 -11.39
CA ARG A 301 -15.85 -6.91 -10.88
C ARG A 301 -16.52 -5.78 -10.09
N ALA A 302 -15.79 -5.11 -9.20
CA ALA A 302 -16.30 -4.00 -8.39
C ALA A 302 -16.73 -2.80 -9.26
N GLU A 303 -15.96 -2.45 -10.28
CA GLU A 303 -16.26 -1.37 -11.23
C GLU A 303 -17.57 -1.62 -11.98
N ARG A 304 -17.78 -2.86 -12.45
CA ARG A 304 -19.07 -3.24 -13.08
C ARG A 304 -20.24 -3.33 -12.08
N MET A 305 -19.97 -3.47 -10.78
CA MET A 305 -21.02 -3.34 -9.76
C MET A 305 -21.42 -1.88 -9.59
N ALA A 306 -20.42 -1.00 -9.43
CA ALA A 306 -20.64 0.44 -9.32
C ALA A 306 -21.38 0.99 -10.54
N GLU A 307 -21.02 0.55 -11.75
CA GLU A 307 -21.70 0.99 -12.98
C GLU A 307 -23.16 0.53 -13.02
N ARG A 308 -23.45 -0.73 -12.67
CA ARG A 308 -24.83 -1.22 -12.58
C ARG A 308 -25.65 -0.46 -11.55
N SER A 309 -25.05 -0.03 -10.44
CA SER A 309 -25.73 0.80 -9.44
C SER A 309 -26.10 2.18 -10.01
N LYS A 310 -25.25 2.77 -10.87
CA LYS A 310 -25.54 4.02 -11.59
C LYS A 310 -26.61 3.86 -12.67
N GLU A 311 -26.55 2.76 -13.44
CA GLU A 311 -27.55 2.41 -14.45
C GLU A 311 -28.92 2.21 -13.80
N ASN A 312 -29.00 1.42 -12.72
CA ASN A 312 -30.23 1.22 -11.95
C ASN A 312 -30.82 2.54 -11.43
N ALA A 313 -29.97 3.47 -10.95
CA ALA A 313 -30.42 4.79 -10.56
C ALA A 313 -31.06 5.55 -11.73
N THR A 314 -30.47 5.47 -12.92
CA THR A 314 -30.99 6.08 -14.13
C THR A 314 -32.34 5.47 -14.52
N ASP A 315 -32.45 4.15 -14.52
CA ASP A 315 -33.68 3.44 -14.86
C ASP A 315 -34.82 3.77 -13.89
N LEU A 316 -34.56 3.79 -12.58
CA LEU A 316 -35.54 4.19 -11.56
C LEU A 316 -36.04 5.62 -11.78
N LEU A 317 -35.14 6.54 -12.13
CA LEU A 317 -35.52 7.92 -12.43
C LEU A 317 -36.40 8.00 -13.69
N MET A 318 -36.02 7.28 -14.74
CA MET A 318 -36.79 7.26 -15.98
C MET A 318 -38.15 6.62 -15.78
N PHE A 319 -38.25 5.52 -15.04
CA PHE A 319 -39.52 4.90 -14.66
C PHE A 319 -40.43 5.90 -13.92
N GLY A 320 -39.87 6.62 -12.94
CA GLY A 320 -40.60 7.67 -12.22
C GLY A 320 -41.10 8.78 -13.16
N LYS A 321 -40.31 9.20 -14.14
CA LYS A 321 -40.72 10.20 -15.15
C LYS A 321 -41.87 9.72 -16.00
N GLU A 322 -41.85 8.46 -16.45
CA GLU A 322 -42.97 7.88 -17.22
C GLU A 322 -44.25 7.81 -16.39
N LEU A 323 -44.19 7.46 -15.10
CA LEU A 323 -45.34 7.55 -14.20
C LEU A 323 -45.89 8.98 -14.10
N SER A 324 -45.01 9.98 -13.97
CA SER A 324 -45.43 11.39 -13.93
C SER A 324 -46.06 11.83 -15.24
N SER A 325 -45.51 11.40 -16.38
CA SER A 325 -46.04 11.67 -17.71
C SER A 325 -47.45 11.09 -17.85
N LEU A 326 -47.60 9.80 -17.55
CA LEU A 326 -48.88 9.08 -17.57
C LEU A 326 -49.92 9.72 -16.63
N GLY A 327 -49.51 10.11 -15.44
CA GLY A 327 -50.38 10.73 -14.46
C GLY A 327 -50.71 12.21 -14.74
N SER A 328 -49.99 12.86 -15.67
CA SER A 328 -50.23 14.25 -16.08
C SER A 328 -51.01 14.37 -17.40
N ASP A 329 -51.35 13.25 -18.05
CA ASP A 329 -52.19 13.25 -19.24
C ASP A 329 -53.62 13.68 -18.89
N GLU A 330 -54.02 14.86 -19.38
CA GLU A 330 -55.34 15.46 -19.18
C GLU A 330 -56.36 15.04 -20.25
N SER A 331 -55.99 14.15 -21.18
CA SER A 331 -56.87 13.70 -22.24
C SER A 331 -58.20 13.17 -21.68
N PRO A 332 -59.35 13.57 -22.27
CA PRO A 332 -60.65 13.14 -21.80
C PRO A 332 -60.80 11.63 -22.03
N VAL A 333 -61.27 10.91 -21.01
CA VAL A 333 -61.54 9.47 -21.13
C VAL A 333 -62.74 9.29 -22.06
N PRO A 334 -62.63 8.54 -23.16
CA PRO A 334 -63.77 8.26 -24.02
C PRO A 334 -64.88 7.54 -23.22
N ILE A 335 -66.13 7.97 -23.42
CA ILE A 335 -67.30 7.38 -22.75
C ILE A 335 -67.65 6.06 -23.46
N LEU A 336 -66.91 4.99 -23.15
CA LEU A 336 -67.08 3.64 -23.73
C LEU A 336 -68.02 2.73 -22.90
N ALA A 337 -69.03 3.33 -22.26
CA ALA A 337 -70.02 2.75 -21.34
C ALA A 337 -69.60 2.62 -19.86
N SER A 338 -70.54 3.00 -18.99
CA SER A 338 -70.50 3.12 -17.51
C SER A 338 -69.72 4.31 -16.94
N CYS A 339 -70.48 5.26 -16.40
CA CYS A 339 -70.00 6.40 -15.60
C CYS A 339 -69.24 5.92 -14.35
N LYS A 340 -68.22 6.69 -13.95
CA LYS A 340 -67.21 6.45 -12.88
C LYS A 340 -65.98 5.64 -13.31
N SER A 341 -65.20 6.16 -14.26
CA SER A 341 -63.85 5.64 -14.48
C SER A 341 -62.96 5.95 -13.27
N PRO A 342 -62.38 4.93 -12.60
CA PRO A 342 -61.42 5.15 -11.50
C PRO A 342 -60.11 5.79 -12.00
N TRP A 343 -59.92 5.86 -13.32
CA TRP A 343 -58.72 6.35 -13.97
C TRP A 343 -58.37 7.80 -13.59
N ALA A 344 -59.35 8.67 -13.35
CA ALA A 344 -59.09 10.06 -12.97
C ALA A 344 -58.47 10.18 -11.56
N ALA A 345 -58.91 9.37 -10.60
CA ALA A 345 -58.31 9.31 -9.27
C ALA A 345 -56.96 8.59 -9.33
N LEU A 346 -56.91 7.49 -10.08
CA LEU A 346 -55.71 6.69 -10.30
C LEU A 346 -54.57 7.50 -10.94
N ARG A 347 -54.85 8.37 -11.91
CA ARG A 347 -53.84 9.24 -12.55
C ARG A 347 -53.09 10.12 -11.54
N ARG A 348 -53.80 10.74 -10.59
CA ARG A 348 -53.16 11.56 -9.54
C ARG A 348 -52.28 10.71 -8.62
N SER A 349 -52.75 9.52 -8.25
CA SER A 349 -51.99 8.56 -7.45
C SER A 349 -50.71 8.12 -8.17
N VAL A 350 -50.82 7.73 -9.45
CA VAL A 350 -49.69 7.34 -10.32
C VAL A 350 -48.67 8.47 -10.44
N LYS A 351 -49.12 9.72 -10.64
CA LYS A 351 -48.25 10.89 -10.62
C LYS A 351 -47.52 11.05 -9.29
N GLY A 352 -48.22 10.84 -8.17
CA GLY A 352 -47.64 10.90 -6.83
C GLY A 352 -46.52 9.88 -6.58
N LEU A 353 -46.62 8.68 -7.17
CA LEU A 353 -45.59 7.65 -7.04
C LEU A 353 -44.25 8.03 -7.69
N SER A 354 -44.24 8.96 -8.65
CA SER A 354 -43.02 9.44 -9.33
C SER A 354 -41.96 9.96 -8.34
N VAL A 355 -42.40 10.58 -7.25
CA VAL A 355 -41.52 11.12 -6.20
C VAL A 355 -40.76 10.00 -5.49
N GLU A 356 -41.42 8.88 -5.21
CA GLU A 356 -40.79 7.71 -4.58
C GLU A 356 -39.73 7.07 -5.48
N PHE A 357 -39.99 7.01 -6.79
CA PHE A 357 -39.00 6.52 -7.76
C PHE A 357 -37.80 7.46 -7.92
N SER A 358 -38.01 8.77 -7.77
CA SER A 358 -36.92 9.74 -7.72
C SER A 358 -36.05 9.55 -6.47
N LEU A 359 -36.67 9.23 -5.33
CA LEU A 359 -35.96 8.89 -4.10
C LEU A 359 -35.19 7.56 -4.22
N LEU A 360 -35.80 6.52 -4.79
CA LEU A 360 -35.14 5.25 -5.09
C LEU A 360 -33.92 5.45 -6.00
N SER A 361 -34.06 6.29 -7.03
CA SER A 361 -32.95 6.68 -7.91
C SER A 361 -31.81 7.33 -7.12
N GLU A 362 -32.12 8.28 -6.22
CA GLU A 362 -31.11 8.93 -5.40
C GLU A 362 -30.36 7.94 -4.50
N LYS A 363 -31.08 7.00 -3.86
CA LYS A 363 -30.46 5.95 -3.01
C LYS A 363 -29.58 5.00 -3.82
N ALA A 364 -30.04 4.54 -4.97
CA ALA A 364 -29.24 3.72 -5.88
C ALA A 364 -27.98 4.48 -6.36
N ALA A 365 -28.11 5.77 -6.69
CA ALA A 365 -26.98 6.60 -7.09
C ALA A 365 -25.98 6.80 -5.94
N GLN A 366 -26.46 6.96 -4.70
CA GLN A 366 -25.61 7.07 -3.52
C GLN A 366 -24.85 5.78 -3.24
N GLN A 367 -25.48 4.61 -3.41
CA GLN A 367 -24.80 3.32 -3.35
C GLN A 367 -23.71 3.22 -4.43
N GLY A 368 -24.02 3.58 -5.68
CA GLY A 368 -23.04 3.58 -6.77
C GLY A 368 -21.82 4.47 -6.49
N ARG A 369 -22.03 5.67 -5.91
CA ARG A 369 -20.94 6.56 -5.47
C ARG A 369 -20.08 5.93 -4.37
N ARG A 370 -20.68 5.31 -3.36
CA ARG A 370 -19.93 4.60 -2.30
C ARG A 370 -19.12 3.45 -2.87
N GLU A 371 -19.69 2.65 -3.76
CA GLU A 371 -18.96 1.55 -4.43
C GLU A 371 -17.78 2.08 -5.26
N GLU A 372 -17.98 3.17 -5.99
CA GLU A 372 -16.93 3.79 -6.79
C GLU A 372 -15.82 4.39 -5.91
N ASP A 373 -16.16 5.30 -5.00
CA ASP A 373 -15.19 6.09 -4.23
C ASP A 373 -14.52 5.27 -3.12
N ASP A 374 -15.26 4.38 -2.44
CA ASP A 374 -14.72 3.65 -1.28
C ASP A 374 -14.15 2.28 -1.62
N VAL A 375 -14.49 1.71 -2.77
CA VAL A 375 -14.04 0.37 -3.18
C VAL A 375 -13.18 0.46 -4.44
N VAL A 376 -13.74 0.95 -5.55
CA VAL A 376 -13.03 0.97 -6.85
C VAL A 376 -11.79 1.86 -6.79
N GLU A 377 -11.90 3.07 -6.26
CA GLU A 377 -10.75 3.99 -6.15
C GLU A 377 -9.66 3.47 -5.20
N LYS A 378 -10.02 2.80 -4.10
CA LYS A 378 -9.04 2.20 -3.19
C LYS A 378 -8.36 0.97 -3.80
N LEU A 379 -9.10 0.18 -4.61
CA LEU A 379 -8.51 -0.90 -5.41
C LEU A 379 -7.54 -0.33 -6.45
N ASN A 380 -7.93 0.73 -7.16
CA ASN A 380 -7.05 1.41 -8.12
C ASN A 380 -5.79 1.96 -7.44
N LEU A 381 -5.90 2.56 -6.24
CA LEU A 381 -4.73 3.04 -5.48
C LEU A 381 -3.75 1.90 -5.20
N PHE A 382 -4.25 0.75 -4.76
CA PHE A 382 -3.39 -0.39 -4.46
C PHE A 382 -2.82 -1.04 -5.72
N LEU A 383 -3.60 -1.11 -6.80
CA LEU A 383 -3.14 -1.59 -8.11
C LEU A 383 -2.06 -0.67 -8.69
N ASP A 384 -2.22 0.65 -8.58
CA ASP A 384 -1.21 1.62 -9.00
C ASP A 384 0.12 1.38 -8.26
N LEU A 385 0.08 1.14 -6.94
CA LEU A 385 1.25 0.80 -6.15
C LEU A 385 1.90 -0.54 -6.59
N LEU A 386 1.09 -1.58 -6.78
CA LEU A 386 1.56 -2.90 -7.22
C LEU A 386 2.15 -2.86 -8.64
N GLN A 387 1.55 -2.10 -9.56
CA GLN A 387 2.06 -1.90 -10.90
C GLN A 387 3.40 -1.15 -10.86
N SER A 388 3.51 -0.14 -10.00
CA SER A 388 4.76 0.62 -9.83
C SER A 388 5.90 -0.23 -9.28
N TYR A 389 5.59 -1.24 -8.45
CA TYR A 389 6.57 -2.25 -8.02
C TYR A 389 7.00 -3.17 -9.17
N ARG A 390 6.08 -3.55 -10.07
CA ARG A 390 6.45 -4.30 -11.29
C ARG A 390 7.37 -3.47 -12.17
N ASP A 391 7.08 -2.19 -12.36
CA ASP A 391 7.90 -1.27 -13.14
C ASP A 391 9.30 -1.09 -12.51
N LEU A 392 9.39 -1.06 -11.17
CA LEU A 392 10.67 -1.10 -10.47
C LEU A 392 11.45 -2.40 -10.71
N CYS A 393 10.80 -3.56 -10.62
CA CYS A 393 11.43 -4.84 -10.95
C CYS A 393 12.01 -4.81 -12.37
N GLU A 394 11.24 -4.31 -13.34
CA GLU A 394 11.69 -4.20 -14.72
C GLU A 394 12.88 -3.24 -14.88
N ARG A 395 12.87 -2.09 -14.18
CA ARG A 395 14.00 -1.15 -14.18
C ARG A 395 15.27 -1.76 -13.57
N HIS A 396 15.16 -2.55 -12.52
CA HIS A 396 16.29 -3.27 -11.94
C HIS A 396 16.87 -4.29 -12.93
N GLU A 397 16.01 -5.15 -13.47
CA GLU A 397 16.44 -6.26 -14.34
C GLU A 397 16.99 -5.79 -15.69
N LYS A 398 16.29 -4.86 -16.36
CA LYS A 398 16.70 -4.33 -17.67
C LYS A 398 17.73 -3.21 -17.56
N GLY A 399 17.89 -2.61 -16.38
CA GLY A 399 18.84 -1.55 -16.09
C GLY A 399 20.10 -2.08 -15.44
N VAL A 400 20.29 -1.78 -14.15
CA VAL A 400 21.56 -1.99 -13.42
C VAL A 400 22.03 -3.45 -13.44
N LEU A 401 21.13 -4.43 -13.34
CA LEU A 401 21.50 -5.85 -13.35
C LEU A 401 22.04 -6.26 -14.73
N HIS A 402 21.32 -5.91 -15.80
CA HIS A 402 21.75 -6.19 -17.17
C HIS A 402 23.04 -5.47 -17.55
N GLU A 403 23.19 -4.20 -17.15
CA GLU A 403 24.41 -3.42 -17.37
C GLU A 403 25.62 -4.04 -16.65
N HIS A 404 25.44 -4.46 -15.39
CA HIS A 404 26.48 -5.13 -14.62
C HIS A 404 26.89 -6.47 -15.28
N GLN A 405 25.94 -7.30 -15.70
CA GLN A 405 26.23 -8.55 -16.41
C GLN A 405 26.97 -8.31 -17.74
N ARG A 406 26.54 -7.30 -18.52
CA ARG A 406 27.20 -6.91 -19.76
C ARG A 406 28.63 -6.42 -19.52
N ALA A 407 28.88 -5.67 -18.44
CA ALA A 407 30.21 -5.20 -18.06
C ALA A 407 31.16 -6.36 -17.71
N LEU A 408 30.67 -7.36 -16.96
CA LEU A 408 31.42 -8.59 -16.65
C LEU A 408 31.77 -9.39 -17.92
N GLN A 409 30.83 -9.52 -18.85
CA GLN A 409 31.07 -10.20 -20.12
C GLN A 409 32.15 -9.49 -20.96
N LYS A 410 32.10 -8.15 -21.05
CA LYS A 410 33.11 -7.34 -21.76
C LYS A 410 34.50 -7.53 -21.14
N TYR A 411 34.60 -7.47 -19.81
CA TYR A 411 35.85 -7.72 -19.10
C TYR A 411 36.42 -9.11 -19.39
N GLY A 412 35.58 -10.15 -19.38
CA GLY A 412 36.01 -11.51 -19.73
C GLY A 412 36.53 -11.64 -21.18
N VAL A 413 36.00 -10.86 -22.13
CA VAL A 413 36.52 -10.80 -23.50
C VAL A 413 37.87 -10.07 -23.55
N MET A 414 37.99 -8.92 -22.90
CA MET A 414 39.23 -8.13 -22.87
C MET A 414 40.38 -8.90 -22.23
N LYS A 415 40.12 -9.61 -21.12
CA LYS A 415 41.11 -10.46 -20.46
C LYS A 415 41.62 -11.59 -21.36
N ARG A 416 40.73 -12.20 -22.16
CA ARG A 416 41.13 -13.21 -23.16
C ARG A 416 41.98 -12.60 -24.29
N GLN A 417 41.62 -11.41 -24.76
CA GLN A 417 42.39 -10.69 -25.77
C GLN A 417 43.80 -10.33 -25.26
N MET A 418 43.91 -9.88 -24.02
CA MET A 418 45.19 -9.60 -23.37
C MET A 418 46.07 -10.86 -23.31
N LEU A 419 45.52 -11.98 -22.84
CA LEU A 419 46.24 -13.26 -22.80
C LEU A 419 46.73 -13.70 -24.18
N SER A 420 45.97 -13.45 -25.25
CA SER A 420 46.42 -13.74 -26.62
C SER A 420 47.49 -12.77 -27.14
N ALA A 421 47.43 -11.49 -26.75
CA ALA A 421 48.38 -10.46 -27.19
C ALA A 421 49.75 -10.62 -26.51
N THR A 422 49.79 -11.01 -25.23
CA THR A 422 51.04 -11.25 -24.49
C THR A 422 51.86 -12.42 -25.08
N VAL A 423 51.21 -13.34 -25.80
CA VAL A 423 51.88 -14.47 -26.48
C VAL A 423 52.56 -14.03 -27.80
N GLN A 424 52.22 -12.86 -28.36
CA GLN A 424 52.84 -12.33 -29.59
C GLN A 424 53.73 -11.09 -29.28
N PRO A 425 55.07 -11.24 -29.29
CA PRO A 425 55.99 -10.23 -28.74
C PRO A 425 56.20 -8.95 -29.59
N LYS A 426 55.46 -8.73 -30.69
CA LYS A 426 55.72 -7.62 -31.63
C LYS A 426 54.98 -6.31 -31.34
N GLU A 427 54.02 -6.26 -30.39
CA GLU A 427 53.17 -5.08 -30.18
C GLU A 427 53.04 -4.65 -28.70
N GLN A 428 54.16 -4.31 -28.04
CA GLN A 428 54.17 -3.87 -26.63
C GLN A 428 53.26 -2.65 -26.34
N VAL A 429 53.18 -1.69 -27.27
CA VAL A 429 52.31 -0.50 -27.14
C VAL A 429 50.81 -0.86 -27.16
N SER A 430 50.43 -1.94 -27.84
CA SER A 430 49.04 -2.45 -27.87
C SER A 430 48.64 -3.08 -26.53
N VAL A 431 49.59 -3.75 -25.87
CA VAL A 431 49.39 -4.40 -24.57
C VAL A 431 49.16 -3.36 -23.46
N GLU A 432 49.97 -2.31 -23.38
CA GLU A 432 49.80 -1.24 -22.37
C GLU A 432 48.44 -0.52 -22.51
N GLN A 433 47.98 -0.28 -23.75
CA GLN A 433 46.66 0.30 -24.01
C GLN A 433 45.53 -0.64 -23.59
N LEU A 434 45.69 -1.95 -23.80
CA LEU A 434 44.73 -2.95 -23.36
C LEU A 434 44.67 -3.05 -21.82
N GLU A 435 45.82 -3.01 -21.15
CA GLU A 435 45.91 -2.98 -19.68
C GLU A 435 45.19 -1.78 -19.08
N SER A 436 45.45 -0.57 -19.61
CA SER A 436 44.75 0.65 -19.18
C SER A 436 43.22 0.53 -19.33
N ARG A 437 42.75 -0.03 -20.45
CA ARG A 437 41.32 -0.28 -20.67
C ARG A 437 40.76 -1.33 -19.70
N ILE A 438 41.52 -2.36 -19.35
CA ILE A 438 41.13 -3.38 -18.38
C ILE A 438 40.93 -2.75 -17.00
N VAL A 439 41.88 -1.93 -16.53
CA VAL A 439 41.76 -1.23 -15.24
C VAL A 439 40.54 -0.29 -15.21
N GLN A 440 40.30 0.45 -16.29
CA GLN A 440 39.10 1.28 -16.41
C GLN A 440 37.81 0.44 -16.33
N GLN A 441 37.80 -0.73 -16.98
CA GLN A 441 36.67 -1.65 -16.95
C GLN A 441 36.46 -2.28 -15.57
N GLU A 442 37.52 -2.58 -14.82
CA GLU A 442 37.45 -3.07 -13.43
C GLU A 442 36.81 -2.03 -12.50
N ASN A 443 37.24 -0.77 -12.60
CA ASN A 443 36.65 0.33 -11.84
C ASN A 443 35.16 0.51 -12.18
N ALA A 444 34.79 0.38 -13.46
CA ALA A 444 33.40 0.46 -13.89
C ALA A 444 32.57 -0.72 -13.35
N ILE A 445 33.12 -1.94 -13.34
CA ILE A 445 32.46 -3.12 -12.74
C ILE A 445 32.24 -2.91 -11.26
N GLN A 446 33.25 -2.46 -10.51
CA GLN A 446 33.11 -2.22 -9.07
C GLN A 446 32.01 -1.18 -8.79
N ALA A 447 31.97 -0.08 -9.54
CA ALA A 447 30.92 0.93 -9.40
C ALA A 447 29.53 0.37 -9.72
N MET A 448 29.41 -0.47 -10.76
CA MET A 448 28.15 -1.15 -11.11
C MET A 448 27.75 -2.19 -10.07
N GLU A 449 28.70 -2.91 -9.48
CA GLU A 449 28.45 -3.91 -8.44
C GLU A 449 27.86 -3.25 -7.19
N LEU A 450 28.43 -2.12 -6.75
CA LEU A 450 27.90 -1.34 -5.63
C LEU A 450 26.46 -0.87 -5.90
N ARG A 451 26.19 -0.33 -7.10
CA ARG A 451 24.84 0.07 -7.50
C ARG A 451 23.88 -1.12 -7.57
N ASN A 452 24.35 -2.28 -8.02
CA ASN A 452 23.54 -3.49 -8.07
C ASN A 452 23.13 -3.94 -6.65
N TYR A 453 24.07 -4.00 -5.70
CA TYR A 453 23.71 -4.28 -4.30
C TYR A 453 22.78 -3.23 -3.71
N PHE A 454 23.03 -1.94 -3.96
CA PHE A 454 22.12 -0.89 -3.49
C PHE A 454 20.72 -1.03 -4.09
N SER A 455 20.61 -1.41 -5.36
CA SER A 455 19.31 -1.64 -5.99
C SER A 455 18.56 -2.82 -5.37
N LEU A 456 19.25 -3.90 -4.99
CA LEU A 456 18.65 -5.04 -4.27
C LEU A 456 18.24 -4.65 -2.85
N PHE A 457 19.04 -3.82 -2.17
CA PHE A 457 18.70 -3.26 -0.87
C PHE A 457 17.42 -2.43 -0.93
N CYS A 458 17.31 -1.51 -1.91
CA CYS A 458 16.10 -0.73 -2.11
C CYS A 458 14.92 -1.65 -2.49
N LEU A 459 15.08 -2.56 -3.44
CA LEU A 459 14.05 -3.52 -3.83
C LEU A 459 13.47 -4.28 -2.64
N HIS A 460 14.33 -4.73 -1.73
CA HIS A 460 13.89 -5.42 -0.52
C HIS A 460 13.03 -4.52 0.37
N GLN A 461 13.45 -3.29 0.61
CA GLN A 461 12.66 -2.29 1.32
C GLN A 461 11.32 -2.04 0.61
N GLU A 462 11.34 -1.89 -0.71
CA GLU A 462 10.11 -1.69 -1.49
C GLU A 462 9.18 -2.90 -1.44
N SER A 463 9.70 -4.15 -1.43
CA SER A 463 8.88 -5.34 -1.22
C SER A 463 8.20 -5.32 0.15
N GLN A 464 8.93 -4.95 1.21
CA GLN A 464 8.36 -4.79 2.54
C GLN A 464 7.26 -3.72 2.56
N LEU A 465 7.47 -2.60 1.86
CA LEU A 465 6.47 -1.55 1.71
C LEU A 465 5.18 -2.08 1.08
N ILE A 466 5.27 -2.89 0.01
CA ILE A 466 4.08 -3.54 -0.58
C ILE A 466 3.36 -4.41 0.44
N PHE A 467 4.09 -5.19 1.25
CA PHE A 467 3.49 -6.03 2.28
C PHE A 467 2.86 -5.20 3.42
N THR A 468 3.45 -4.06 3.79
CA THR A 468 2.83 -3.11 4.72
C THR A 468 1.50 -2.58 4.21
N TYR A 469 1.31 -2.47 2.89
CA TYR A 469 0.04 -2.05 2.30
C TYR A 469 -1.01 -3.16 2.20
N LEU A 470 -0.66 -4.45 2.26
CA LEU A 470 -1.62 -5.55 2.10
C LEU A 470 -2.89 -5.47 2.97
N PRO A 471 -2.83 -5.03 4.25
CA PRO A 471 -4.02 -4.89 5.10
C PRO A 471 -5.09 -3.94 4.53
N ILE A 472 -4.75 -3.08 3.56
CA ILE A 472 -5.73 -2.24 2.84
C ILE A 472 -6.83 -3.06 2.21
N THR A 473 -6.53 -4.31 1.81
CA THR A 473 -7.51 -5.26 1.25
C THR A 473 -8.67 -5.52 2.21
N SER A 474 -8.39 -5.66 3.52
CA SER A 474 -9.44 -5.85 4.53
C SER A 474 -10.33 -4.62 4.63
N HIS A 475 -9.75 -3.42 4.60
CA HIS A 475 -10.52 -2.16 4.61
C HIS A 475 -11.38 -1.99 3.36
N ILE A 476 -10.89 -2.38 2.19
CA ILE A 476 -11.62 -2.35 0.92
C ILE A 476 -12.81 -3.32 0.97
N LEU A 477 -12.59 -4.56 1.41
CA LEU A 477 -13.65 -5.56 1.53
C LEU A 477 -14.71 -5.13 2.56
N GLY A 478 -14.29 -4.58 3.70
CA GLY A 478 -15.19 -4.02 4.69
C GLY A 478 -16.03 -2.87 4.14
N ALA A 479 -15.42 -1.95 3.38
CA ALA A 479 -16.13 -0.86 2.72
C ALA A 479 -17.14 -1.37 1.69
N PHE A 480 -16.78 -2.40 0.92
CA PHE A 480 -17.67 -3.02 -0.04
C PHE A 480 -18.90 -3.65 0.63
N VAL A 481 -18.70 -4.47 1.67
CA VAL A 481 -19.80 -5.10 2.42
C VAL A 481 -20.70 -4.02 3.03
N ASN A 482 -20.11 -3.00 3.66
CA ASN A 482 -20.88 -1.90 4.24
C ASN A 482 -21.70 -1.14 3.20
N SER A 483 -21.15 -0.92 2.00
CA SER A 483 -21.90 -0.29 0.89
C SER A 483 -23.12 -1.11 0.48
N GLN A 484 -22.97 -2.44 0.33
CA GLN A 484 -24.09 -3.33 -0.01
C GLN A 484 -25.16 -3.37 1.08
N VAL A 485 -24.76 -3.52 2.34
CA VAL A 485 -25.68 -3.57 3.48
C VAL A 485 -26.48 -2.26 3.58
N GLN A 486 -25.78 -1.13 3.53
CA GLN A 486 -26.40 0.18 3.63
C GLN A 486 -27.31 0.46 2.44
N GLY A 487 -26.87 0.14 1.22
CA GLY A 487 -27.66 0.31 0.00
C GLY A 487 -28.95 -0.51 0.00
N HIS A 488 -28.88 -1.80 0.36
CA HIS A 488 -30.08 -2.64 0.47
C HIS A 488 -31.04 -2.18 1.57
N LYS A 489 -30.51 -1.70 2.70
CA LYS A 489 -31.34 -1.15 3.78
C LYS A 489 -32.08 0.10 3.32
N GLU A 490 -31.36 1.07 2.77
CA GLU A 490 -31.93 2.34 2.27
C GLU A 490 -32.98 2.10 1.18
N MET A 491 -32.69 1.20 0.22
CA MET A 491 -33.65 0.84 -0.82
C MET A 491 -34.88 0.12 -0.25
N GLY A 492 -34.66 -0.82 0.69
CA GLY A 492 -35.73 -1.58 1.32
C GLY A 492 -36.72 -0.71 2.09
N GLU A 493 -36.22 0.30 2.82
CA GLU A 493 -37.06 1.28 3.52
C GLU A 493 -37.99 2.01 2.54
N VAL A 494 -37.46 2.51 1.42
CA VAL A 494 -38.27 3.21 0.41
C VAL A 494 -39.28 2.27 -0.28
N TRP A 495 -38.89 1.02 -0.57
CA TRP A 495 -39.83 0.02 -1.11
C TRP A 495 -40.95 -0.33 -0.14
N GLN A 496 -40.68 -0.40 1.16
CA GLN A 496 -41.71 -0.64 2.19
C GLN A 496 -42.70 0.52 2.30
N ASP A 497 -42.20 1.75 2.25
CA ASP A 497 -43.03 2.95 2.22
C ASP A 497 -43.90 3.00 0.96
N LEU A 498 -43.31 2.71 -0.20
CA LEU A 498 -44.03 2.63 -1.47
C LEU A 498 -45.11 1.54 -1.45
N HIS A 499 -44.82 0.36 -0.91
CA HIS A 499 -45.79 -0.72 -0.76
C HIS A 499 -46.99 -0.31 0.12
N SER A 500 -46.71 0.39 1.21
CA SER A 500 -47.76 0.91 2.11
C SER A 500 -48.62 1.98 1.42
N LYS A 501 -48.00 2.88 0.64
CA LYS A 501 -48.68 3.88 -0.19
C LYS A 501 -49.55 3.20 -1.26
N LEU A 502 -49.03 2.19 -1.96
CA LEU A 502 -49.80 1.44 -2.95
C LEU A 502 -51.02 0.76 -2.33
N LYS A 503 -50.89 0.11 -1.16
CA LYS A 503 -52.04 -0.45 -0.45
C LYS A 503 -53.09 0.62 -0.12
N SER A 504 -52.68 1.80 0.33
CA SER A 504 -53.61 2.89 0.61
C SER A 504 -54.28 3.45 -0.66
N LEU A 505 -53.57 3.47 -1.79
CA LEU A 505 -54.05 4.08 -3.04
C LEU A 505 -54.92 3.13 -3.87
N PHE A 506 -54.74 1.82 -3.71
CA PHE A 506 -55.34 0.78 -4.56
C PHE A 506 -56.10 -0.32 -3.79
N GLY A 507 -56.05 -0.32 -2.45
CA GLY A 507 -56.53 -1.42 -1.61
C GLY A 507 -58.04 -1.50 -1.39
N ASP A 508 -58.81 -0.47 -1.73
CA ASP A 508 -60.27 -0.45 -1.53
C ASP A 508 -61.04 -0.62 -2.85
N GLY A 509 -60.99 -1.85 -3.38
CA GLY A 509 -61.86 -2.29 -4.47
C GLY A 509 -61.99 -3.81 -4.45
N ASN A 510 -63.13 -4.31 -3.95
CA ASN A 510 -63.56 -5.72 -3.96
C ASN A 510 -62.94 -6.56 -5.10
N GLY A 511 -62.22 -7.62 -4.77
CA GLY A 511 -61.80 -8.61 -5.74
C GLY A 511 -60.91 -9.69 -5.14
N GLN A 512 -61.50 -10.85 -4.88
CA GLN A 512 -60.78 -12.12 -4.72
C GLN A 512 -59.65 -12.22 -5.75
N SER A 513 -58.45 -12.57 -5.31
CA SER A 513 -57.37 -12.99 -6.21
C SER A 513 -57.89 -14.20 -7.01
N PRO A 514 -58.00 -14.17 -8.35
CA PRO A 514 -58.14 -15.42 -9.07
C PRO A 514 -56.81 -16.18 -8.92
N PRO A 515 -56.82 -17.50 -8.71
CA PRO A 515 -55.59 -18.26 -8.61
C PRO A 515 -54.91 -18.25 -9.99
N LEU A 516 -53.85 -17.47 -10.13
CA LEU A 516 -52.96 -17.53 -11.29
C LEU A 516 -51.95 -18.65 -11.06
N SER A 517 -52.41 -19.89 -11.23
CA SER A 517 -51.54 -21.04 -11.46
C SER A 517 -51.74 -21.50 -12.90
N PRO A 518 -50.73 -21.40 -13.78
CA PRO A 518 -50.74 -22.16 -15.02
C PRO A 518 -50.48 -23.64 -14.67
N LYS A 519 -51.29 -24.54 -15.24
CA LYS A 519 -50.99 -25.97 -15.32
C LYS A 519 -49.83 -26.23 -16.27
#